data_AF-A0A0T7BSS6-F1
#
_entry.id   AF-A0A0T7BSS6-F1
#
_cell.length_a   1.000
_cell.length_b   1.000
_cell.length_c   1.000
_cell.angle_alpha   90.00
_cell.angle_beta   90.00
_cell.angle_gamma   90.00
#
_symmetry.space_group_name_H-M   'P 1'
#
loop_
_entity.id
_entity.type
_entity.pdbx_description
1 polymer ?
#
loop_
_entity_poly.entity_id
_entity_poly.type
_entity_poly.pdbx_seq_one_letter_code
_entity_poly.pdbx_strand_id
1 'polypeptide(L)' 'MTEIPIGGEMLWKLEGDDRVLYLRHNASEPWLPYEDFPQYVLPDPQGFSKGIATFLALLKQGWTATKS' A
#
# COMPACT_ATOMS: atom_id res chain seq x y z
N MET A 1 22.90 2.08 7.92
CA MET A 1 21.76 2.93 7.50
C MET A 1 20.74 1.99 6.92
N THR A 2 19.60 1.82 7.58
CA THR A 2 18.53 0.97 7.07
C THR A 2 17.91 1.68 5.87
N GLU A 3 18.36 1.31 4.68
CA GLU A 3 17.75 1.72 3.43
C GLU A 3 16.30 1.22 3.47
N ILE A 4 15.37 2.13 3.75
CA ILE A 4 13.96 1.87 3.47
C ILE A 4 13.94 1.61 1.97
N PRO A 5 13.58 0.40 1.49
CA PRO A 5 13.62 0.11 0.07
C PRO A 5 12.81 1.20 -0.64
N ILE A 6 13.48 1.94 -1.54
CA ILE A 6 12.94 3.11 -2.25
C ILE A 6 12.02 2.62 -3.39
N GLY A 7 11.25 1.57 -3.12
CA GLY A 7 10.55 0.81 -4.12
C GLY A 7 9.78 -0.34 -3.48
N GLY A 8 8.63 -0.60 -4.06
CA GLY A 8 7.73 -1.67 -3.68
C GLY A 8 6.54 -1.65 -4.62
N GLU A 9 5.70 -2.67 -4.50
CA GLU A 9 4.48 -2.79 -5.27
C GLU A 9 3.27 -2.62 -4.36
N MET A 10 2.22 -2.05 -4.94
CA MET A 10 0.96 -1.76 -4.29
C MET A 10 -0.15 -2.42 -5.09
N LEU A 11 -1.04 -3.15 -4.42
CA LEU A 11 -2.15 -3.84 -5.04
C LEU A 11 -3.43 -3.52 -4.29
N TRP A 12 -4.45 -3.08 -5.04
CA TRP A 12 -5.80 -2.98 -4.49
C TRP A 12 -6.49 -4.32 -4.61
N LYS A 13 -6.85 -4.91 -3.47
CA LYS A 13 -7.68 -6.12 -3.41
C LYS A 13 -9.09 -5.77 -2.95
N LEU A 14 -10.06 -6.41 -3.57
CA LEU A 14 -11.44 -6.41 -3.09
C LEU A 14 -11.57 -7.46 -2.00
N GLU A 15 -11.85 -7.04 -0.78
CA GLU A 15 -12.19 -7.91 0.34
C GLU A 15 -13.64 -7.61 0.77
N GLY A 16 -14.56 -8.44 0.29
CA GLY A 16 -15.99 -8.19 0.42
C GLY A 16 -16.44 -7.01 -0.44
N ASP A 17 -17.06 -6.00 0.20
CA ASP A 17 -17.51 -4.77 -0.45
C ASP A 17 -16.46 -3.65 -0.45
N ASP A 18 -15.36 -3.81 0.30
CA ASP A 18 -14.33 -2.79 0.44
C ASP A 18 -13.07 -3.11 -0.38
N ARG A 19 -12.40 -2.05 -0.82
CA ARG A 19 -11.07 -2.13 -1.40
C ARG A 19 -10.03 -1.86 -0.34
N VAL A 20 -9.17 -2.85 -0.12
CA VAL A 20 -8.06 -2.78 0.83
C VAL A 20 -6.75 -2.70 0.05
N LEU A 21 -5.88 -1.79 0.47
CA LEU A 21 -4.54 -1.67 -0.09
C LEU A 21 -3.63 -2.75 0.49
N TYR A 22 -2.96 -3.50 -0.39
CA TYR A 22 -1.91 -4.43 -0.04
C TYR A 22 -0.57 -3.91 -0.55
N LEU A 23 0.48 -4.12 0.23
CA LEU A 23 1.84 -3.69 -0.02
C LEU A 23 2.77 -4.90 -0.01
N ARG A 24 3.80 -4.85 -0.85
CA ARG A 24 4.97 -5.72 -0.77
C ARG A 24 6.21 -4.95 -1.21
N HIS A 25 7.36 -5.22 -0.61
CA HIS A 25 8.61 -4.61 -1.04
C HIS A 25 9.22 -5.36 -2.23
N ASN A 26 9.13 -6.69 -2.22
CA ASN A 26 9.64 -7.55 -3.28
C ASN A 26 8.54 -8.41 -3.90
N ALA A 27 8.68 -8.74 -5.18
CA ALA A 27 7.75 -9.64 -5.88
C ALA A 27 7.71 -11.07 -5.30
N SER A 28 8.76 -11.47 -4.58
CA SER A 28 8.86 -12.74 -3.88
C SER A 28 8.14 -12.75 -2.53
N GLU A 29 7.82 -11.59 -1.98
CA GLU A 29 7.12 -11.48 -0.71
C GLU A 29 5.60 -11.59 -0.92
N PRO A 30 4.88 -12.15 0.06
CA PRO A 30 3.43 -12.16 0.02
C PRO A 30 2.87 -10.75 0.07
N TRP A 31 1.71 -10.56 -0.54
CA TRP A 31 0.93 -9.34 -0.37
C TRP A 31 0.44 -9.26 1.07
N LEU A 32 0.83 -8.21 1.78
CA LEU A 32 0.39 -7.92 3.14
C LEU A 32 -0.48 -6.66 3.14
N PRO A 33 -1.51 -6.57 3.98
CA PRO A 33 -2.35 -5.37 4.05
C PRO A 33 -1.50 -4.17 4.48
N TYR A 34 -1.84 -2.98 4.01
CA TYR A 34 -1.08 -1.76 4.32
C TYR A 34 -0.99 -1.49 5.82
N GLU A 35 -1.96 -1.98 6.61
CA GLU A 35 -2.00 -1.89 8.07
C GLU A 35 -0.82 -2.60 8.76
N ASP A 36 -0.26 -3.66 8.15
CA ASP A 36 0.95 -4.34 8.64
C ASP A 36 2.22 -3.50 8.45
N PHE A 37 2.14 -2.37 7.73
CA PHE A 37 3.25 -1.45 7.52
C PHE A 37 2.96 -0.07 8.12
N PRO A 38 2.91 0.06 9.46
CA PRO A 38 2.58 1.32 10.12
C PRO A 38 3.54 2.47 9.77
N GLN A 39 4.75 2.17 9.27
CA GLN A 39 5.68 3.19 8.77
C GLN A 39 5.19 3.94 7.52
N TYR A 40 4.26 3.35 6.76
CA TYR A 40 3.70 3.95 5.54
C TYR A 40 2.24 4.40 5.73
N VAL A 41 1.56 3.84 6.73
CA VAL A 41 0.15 4.13 7.00
C VAL A 41 -0.06 5.62 7.25
N LEU A 42 -0.93 6.21 6.45
CA LEU A 42 -1.43 7.56 6.65
C LEU A 42 -2.92 7.52 6.98
N PRO A 43 -3.41 8.47 7.81
CA PRO A 43 -4.83 8.57 8.12
C PRO A 43 -5.63 8.85 6.85
N ASP A 44 -6.57 7.95 6.55
CA ASP A 44 -7.42 8.08 5.38
C ASP A 44 -8.50 9.16 5.57
N PRO A 45 -8.79 9.98 4.54
CA PRO A 45 -9.90 10.92 4.58
C PRO A 45 -11.24 10.20 4.64
N GLN A 46 -12.20 10.78 5.36
CA GLN A 46 -13.53 10.20 5.51
C GLN A 46 -14.27 10.13 4.16
N GLY A 47 -14.84 8.97 3.82
CA GLY A 47 -15.57 8.74 2.58
C GLY A 47 -14.76 8.14 1.42
N PHE A 48 -13.49 7.78 1.64
CA PHE A 48 -12.66 7.07 0.67
C PHE A 48 -12.30 5.65 1.13
N SER A 49 -11.82 4.82 0.20
CA SER A 49 -11.34 3.47 0.50
C SER A 49 -10.15 3.48 1.46
N LYS A 50 -10.09 2.45 2.29
CA LYS A 50 -9.03 2.24 3.28
C LYS A 50 -7.67 2.09 2.59
N GLY A 51 -6.71 2.93 2.97
CA GLY A 51 -5.37 2.99 2.44
C GLY A 51 -5.18 3.97 1.28
N ILE A 52 -6.17 4.78 0.91
CA ILE A 52 -6.02 5.74 -0.19
C ILE A 52 -4.93 6.78 0.08
N ALA A 53 -4.79 7.23 1.34
CA ALA A 53 -3.79 8.23 1.71
C ALA A 53 -2.39 7.62 1.59
N THR A 54 -2.24 6.40 2.11
CA THR A 54 -1.04 5.58 2.01
C THR A 54 -0.66 5.33 0.54
N PHE A 55 -1.61 4.91 -0.29
CA PHE A 55 -1.41 4.67 -1.72
C PHE A 55 -0.87 5.92 -2.42
N LEU A 56 -1.47 7.09 -2.21
CA LEU A 56 -1.02 8.34 -2.83
C LEU A 56 0.38 8.74 -2.36
N ALA A 57 0.71 8.54 -1.08
CA ALA A 57 2.03 8.84 -0.55
C ALA A 57 3.11 7.90 -1.09
N LEU A 58 2.82 6.61 -1.19
CA LEU A 58 3.73 5.61 -1.75
C LEU A 58 3.90 5.79 -3.26
N LEU A 59 2.83 6.13 -3.98
CA LEU A 59 2.90 6.46 -5.40
C LEU A 59 3.82 7.66 -5.66
N LYS A 60 3.76 8.68 -4.80
CA LYS A 60 4.69 9.83 -4.84
C LYS A 60 6.14 9.44 -4.52
N GLN A 61 6.34 8.38 -3.74
CA GLN A 61 7.67 7.82 -3.43
C GLN A 61 8.20 6.87 -4.52
N GLY A 62 7.46 6.67 -5.62
CA GLY A 62 7.89 5.83 -6.73
C GLY A 62 7.48 4.36 -6.62
N TRP A 63 6.56 4.02 -5.72
CA TRP A 63 6.01 2.67 -5.66
C TRP A 63 5.15 2.36 -6.89
N THR A 64 5.13 1.08 -7.28
CA THR A 64 4.41 0.63 -8.48
C THR A 64 3.02 0.13 -8.10
N ALA A 65 1.99 0.76 -8.64
CA ALA A 65 0.61 0.28 -8.52
C ALA A 65 0.37 -0.84 -9.54
N THR A 66 0.19 -2.07 -9.07
CA THR A 66 -0.24 -3.20 -9.90
C THR A 66 -1.75 -3.37 -9.81
N LYS A 67 -2.36 -3.86 -10.89
CA LYS A 67 -3.79 -4.13 -10.98
C LYS A 67 -4.03 -5.60 -10.68
N SER A 68 -4.99 -5.89 -9.80
CA SER A 68 -5.54 -7.25 -9.64
C SER A 68 -6.45 -7.61 -10.80
#